data_AF-A0A919K0T3-F1
#
_entry.id   AF-A0A919K0T3-F1
#
_cell.length_a   1.000
_cell.length_b   1.000
_cell.length_c   1.000
_cell.angle_alpha   90.00
_cell.angle_beta   90.00
_cell.angle_gamma   90.00
#
_symmetry.space_group_name_H-M   'P 1'
#
loop_
_entity.id
_entity.type
_entity.pdbx_description
1 polymer ?
#
loop_
_entity_poly.entity_id
_entity_poly.type
_entity_poly.pdbx_seq_one_letter_code
_entity_poly.pdbx_strand_id
1 'polypeptide(L)'
;MTPNHVCAVILAAGEGQRLRPLTATVPKALCPVGNVPLLDHALARVSGLGLSGPDSVAVNAAYLAGQIVAHVAARTRLSVEPDGPLGTSGGLARLKTWVDGRGVLIGNADGYLADPAREPGKDIAILLEGWSGETVRMLTRPLPPGQSGGFGGRRFAGFSLLPWRYVRDLPETKAELVRTAWRPAEAAGELELIGFDGTYIDTGTPADYLAANLHAAAGRTDPTAEVTGTVTESVIGPGARVAGSVTRCVVWPGAVVAAGEVLVDAIRAPGNLTVQV
;
A
#
# COMPACT_ATOMS: atom_id res chain seq x y z
N MET A 1 2.13 -25.90 -4.70
CA MET A 1 1.77 -25.95 -3.27
C MET A 1 0.33 -25.49 -3.14
N THR A 2 -0.52 -26.21 -2.41
CA THR A 2 -1.93 -25.83 -2.26
C THR A 2 -2.09 -24.59 -1.36
N PRO A 3 -3.04 -23.68 -1.65
CA PRO A 3 -3.29 -22.43 -0.91
C PRO A 3 -3.54 -22.53 0.61
N ASN A 4 -3.61 -23.73 1.19
CA ASN A 4 -3.94 -23.94 2.61
C ASN A 4 -2.79 -23.68 3.60
N HIS A 5 -1.58 -23.32 3.13
CA HIS A 5 -0.41 -23.11 3.99
C HIS A 5 0.06 -21.65 4.09
N VAL A 6 -0.62 -20.70 3.43
CA VAL A 6 -0.28 -19.28 3.45
C VAL A 6 -1.51 -18.44 3.76
N CYS A 7 -1.34 -17.45 4.64
CA CYS A 7 -2.30 -16.37 4.83
C CYS A 7 -1.66 -15.03 4.45
N ALA A 8 -2.48 -14.01 4.24
CA ALA A 8 -2.01 -12.67 3.93
C ALA A 8 -2.29 -11.68 5.06
N VAL A 9 -1.35 -10.76 5.28
CA VAL A 9 -1.51 -9.63 6.19
C VAL A 9 -1.19 -8.35 5.44
N ILE A 10 -2.15 -7.43 5.37
CA ILE A 10 -1.94 -6.10 4.82
C ILE A 10 -1.69 -5.11 5.97
N LEU A 11 -0.55 -4.42 5.90
CA LEU A 11 -0.13 -3.47 6.90
C LEU A 11 -0.71 -2.08 6.60
N ALA A 12 -1.62 -1.60 7.45
CA ALA A 12 -2.36 -0.35 7.28
C ALA A 12 -2.39 0.54 8.55
N ALA A 13 -1.60 0.22 9.57
CA ALA A 13 -1.58 0.94 10.86
C ALA A 13 -0.81 2.28 10.87
N GLY A 14 -0.01 2.57 9.83
CA GLY A 14 0.90 3.71 9.81
C GLY A 14 0.21 5.08 9.76
N GLU A 15 0.82 6.09 10.40
CA GLU A 15 0.27 7.45 10.47
C GLU A 15 0.39 8.27 9.18
N GLY A 16 1.29 7.90 8.27
CA GLY A 16 1.50 8.64 7.01
C GLY A 16 1.89 10.12 7.21
N GLN A 17 2.69 10.43 8.24
CA GLN A 17 3.00 11.81 8.66
C GLN A 17 3.56 12.70 7.56
N ARG A 18 4.36 12.12 6.65
CA ARG A 18 4.97 12.83 5.50
C ARG A 18 3.96 13.29 4.44
N LEU A 19 2.73 12.75 4.45
CA LEU A 19 1.62 13.19 3.58
C LEU A 19 0.69 14.20 4.26
N ARG A 20 0.97 14.62 5.49
CA ARG A 20 0.18 15.69 6.12
C ARG A 20 0.29 16.97 5.27
N PRO A 21 -0.79 17.76 5.14
CA PRO A 21 -2.07 17.66 5.87
C PRO A 21 -3.10 16.64 5.33
N LEU A 22 -2.88 15.99 4.18
CA LEU A 22 -3.86 15.03 3.60
C LEU A 22 -4.21 13.91 4.58
N THR A 23 -3.19 13.41 5.28
CA THR A 23 -3.35 12.30 6.22
C THR A 23 -3.84 12.73 7.60
N ALA A 24 -4.15 14.00 7.84
CA ALA A 24 -4.66 14.45 9.14
C ALA A 24 -6.08 13.93 9.43
N THR A 25 -6.88 13.71 8.38
CA THR A 25 -8.28 13.27 8.49
C THR A 25 -8.58 11.98 7.73
N VAL A 26 -7.68 11.52 6.86
CA VAL A 26 -7.80 10.27 6.10
C VAL A 26 -6.52 9.44 6.30
N PRO A 27 -6.58 8.19 6.79
CA PRO A 27 -5.36 7.39 6.95
C PRO A 27 -4.71 7.13 5.59
N LYS A 28 -3.37 7.06 5.52
CA LYS A 28 -2.62 6.86 4.25
C LYS A 28 -3.17 5.68 3.44
N ALA A 29 -3.52 4.58 4.11
CA ALA A 29 -4.09 3.39 3.48
C ALA A 29 -5.41 3.63 2.73
N LEU A 30 -6.16 4.69 3.07
CA LEU A 30 -7.40 5.09 2.37
C LEU A 30 -7.22 6.26 1.41
N CYS A 31 -6.02 6.83 1.28
CA CYS A 31 -5.74 7.83 0.26
C CYS A 31 -5.90 7.20 -1.15
N PRO A 32 -6.63 7.84 -2.08
CA PRO A 32 -6.89 7.28 -3.39
C PRO A 32 -5.71 7.42 -4.35
N VAL A 33 -5.29 6.31 -4.97
CA VAL A 33 -4.42 6.31 -6.14
C VAL A 33 -5.20 5.81 -7.34
N GLY A 34 -5.40 6.67 -8.33
CA GLY A 34 -6.26 6.36 -9.48
C GLY A 34 -7.70 6.09 -9.08
N ASN A 35 -8.23 6.87 -8.13
CA ASN A 35 -9.57 6.76 -7.53
C ASN A 35 -9.83 5.47 -6.73
N VAL A 36 -8.81 4.67 -6.46
CA VAL A 36 -8.89 3.45 -5.64
C VAL A 36 -8.02 3.60 -4.39
N PRO A 37 -8.54 3.33 -3.18
CA PRO A 37 -7.74 3.34 -1.95
C PRO A 37 -6.47 2.48 -2.05
N LEU A 38 -5.35 2.95 -1.51
CA LEU A 38 -4.09 2.17 -1.44
C LEU A 38 -4.27 0.79 -0.80
N LEU A 39 -5.11 0.68 0.22
CA LEU A 39 -5.48 -0.58 0.86
C LEU A 39 -6.16 -1.54 -0.13
N ASP A 40 -7.06 -1.04 -0.96
CA ASP A 40 -7.77 -1.87 -1.93
C ASP A 40 -6.84 -2.33 -3.06
N HIS A 41 -5.84 -1.54 -3.44
CA HIS A 41 -4.78 -1.99 -4.36
C HIS A 41 -3.98 -3.18 -3.80
N ALA A 42 -3.71 -3.19 -2.50
CA ALA A 42 -3.00 -4.29 -1.85
C ALA A 42 -3.90 -5.53 -1.68
N LEU A 43 -5.17 -5.31 -1.28
CA LEU A 43 -6.16 -6.39 -1.15
C LEU A 43 -6.48 -7.04 -2.49
N ALA A 44 -6.56 -6.27 -3.58
CA ALA A 44 -6.80 -6.80 -4.93
C ALA A 44 -5.72 -7.81 -5.36
N ARG A 45 -4.46 -7.58 -5.00
CA ARG A 45 -3.36 -8.50 -5.32
C ARG A 45 -3.46 -9.81 -4.56
N VAL A 46 -3.71 -9.71 -3.26
CA VAL A 46 -3.91 -10.88 -2.40
C VAL A 46 -5.13 -11.68 -2.88
N SER A 47 -6.22 -11.00 -3.23
CA SER A 47 -7.41 -11.62 -3.83
C SER A 47 -7.11 -12.28 -5.18
N GLY A 48 -6.26 -11.67 -6.01
CA GLY A 48 -5.83 -12.24 -7.30
C GLY A 48 -5.00 -13.52 -7.16
N LEU A 49 -4.44 -13.78 -5.97
CA LEU A 49 -3.81 -15.06 -5.61
C LEU A 49 -4.81 -16.09 -5.04
N GLY A 50 -6.09 -15.75 -4.97
CA GLY A 50 -7.12 -16.60 -4.36
C GLY A 50 -7.21 -16.50 -2.83
N LEU A 51 -6.49 -15.56 -2.20
CA LEU A 51 -6.58 -15.32 -0.75
C LEU A 51 -7.68 -14.30 -0.48
N SER A 52 -8.76 -14.71 0.17
CA SER A 52 -9.90 -13.84 0.46
C SER A 52 -10.61 -14.27 1.75
N GLY A 53 -11.36 -13.34 2.35
CA GLY A 53 -12.13 -13.60 3.57
C GLY A 53 -11.29 -13.54 4.86
N PRO A 54 -11.97 -13.54 6.02
CA PRO A 54 -11.34 -13.35 7.33
C PRO A 54 -10.48 -14.53 7.81
N ASP A 55 -10.59 -15.70 7.20
CA ASP A 55 -9.76 -16.85 7.55
C ASP A 55 -8.38 -16.82 6.86
N SER A 56 -8.29 -16.14 5.72
CA SER A 56 -7.07 -16.10 4.88
C SER A 56 -6.41 -14.73 4.82
N VAL A 57 -7.13 -13.64 5.08
CA VAL A 57 -6.60 -12.26 4.97
C VAL A 57 -6.86 -11.48 6.26
N ALA A 58 -5.83 -10.81 6.77
CA ALA A 58 -5.93 -9.86 7.86
C ALA A 58 -5.44 -8.47 7.47
N VAL A 59 -5.98 -7.44 8.12
CA VAL A 59 -5.54 -6.05 8.03
C VAL A 59 -5.29 -5.52 9.43
N ASN A 60 -4.12 -4.93 9.68
CA ASN A 60 -3.89 -4.22 10.95
C ASN A 60 -4.24 -2.74 10.85
N ALA A 61 -4.64 -2.12 11.96
CA ALA A 61 -5.03 -0.73 12.01
C ALA A 61 -4.65 -0.09 13.35
N ALA A 62 -4.20 1.17 13.32
CA ALA A 62 -3.90 1.95 14.54
C ALA A 62 -4.34 3.40 14.37
N TYR A 63 -3.61 4.16 13.54
CA TYR A 63 -3.97 5.55 13.24
C TYR A 63 -5.28 5.64 12.46
N LEU A 64 -6.24 6.44 12.97
CA LEU A 64 -7.61 6.54 12.44
C LEU A 64 -8.26 5.17 12.21
N ALA A 65 -7.98 4.19 13.09
CA ALA A 65 -8.39 2.79 12.92
C ALA A 65 -9.88 2.60 12.64
N GLY A 66 -10.75 3.44 13.20
CA GLY A 66 -12.20 3.38 12.94
C GLY A 66 -12.55 3.48 11.45
N GLN A 67 -11.82 4.28 10.67
CA GLN A 67 -12.04 4.39 9.22
C GLN A 67 -11.58 3.13 8.48
N ILE A 68 -10.44 2.55 8.89
CA ILE A 68 -9.97 1.27 8.34
C ILE A 68 -10.98 0.17 8.65
N VAL A 69 -11.40 0.03 9.91
CA VAL A 69 -12.41 -0.95 10.35
C VAL A 69 -13.70 -0.82 9.55
N ALA A 70 -14.21 0.41 9.38
CA ALA A 70 -15.40 0.68 8.59
C ALA A 70 -15.21 0.33 7.10
N HIS A 71 -14.05 0.66 6.52
CA HIS A 71 -13.74 0.37 5.13
C HIS A 71 -13.66 -1.13 4.88
N VAL A 72 -12.88 -1.88 5.67
CA VAL A 72 -12.67 -3.32 5.41
C VAL A 72 -13.88 -4.15 5.85
N ALA A 73 -14.58 -3.73 6.91
CA ALA A 73 -15.74 -4.42 7.47
C ALA A 73 -15.46 -5.91 7.72
N ALA A 74 -16.40 -6.80 7.38
CA ALA A 74 -16.26 -8.25 7.57
C ALA A 74 -15.45 -8.96 6.46
N ARG A 75 -14.84 -8.21 5.52
CA ARG A 75 -14.11 -8.80 4.37
C ARG A 75 -12.80 -9.49 4.77
N THR A 76 -12.21 -9.09 5.89
CA THR A 76 -10.93 -9.60 6.39
C THR A 76 -10.95 -9.72 7.91
N ARG A 77 -9.99 -10.45 8.48
CA ARG A 77 -9.66 -10.36 9.90
C ARG A 77 -9.13 -8.94 10.17
N LEU A 78 -9.49 -8.38 11.32
CA LEU A 78 -8.97 -7.09 11.77
C LEU A 78 -8.08 -7.29 13.00
N SER A 79 -6.94 -6.61 13.02
CA SER A 79 -6.02 -6.51 14.17
C SER A 79 -5.86 -5.03 14.54
N VAL A 80 -6.60 -4.56 15.53
CA VAL A 80 -6.57 -3.15 15.95
C VAL A 80 -5.55 -2.95 17.06
N GLU A 81 -4.72 -1.91 16.92
CA GLU A 81 -3.69 -1.48 17.85
C GLU A 81 -4.14 -0.17 18.54
N PRO A 82 -4.89 -0.27 19.65
CA PRO A 82 -5.55 0.90 20.26
C PRO A 82 -4.57 1.90 20.88
N ASP A 83 -3.40 1.43 21.32
CA ASP A 83 -2.36 2.24 21.96
C ASP A 83 -1.39 2.90 20.95
N GLY A 84 -1.74 2.85 19.66
CA GLY A 84 -0.93 3.37 18.56
C GLY A 84 -0.11 2.29 17.85
N PRO A 85 0.60 2.67 16.77
CA PRO A 85 1.24 1.72 15.88
C PRO A 85 2.43 1.01 16.54
N LEU A 86 2.40 -0.33 16.54
CA LEU A 86 3.46 -1.23 17.00
C LEU A 86 4.54 -1.50 15.94
N GLY A 87 4.51 -0.77 14.82
CA GLY A 87 5.38 -1.02 13.68
C GLY A 87 5.01 -2.29 12.92
N THR A 88 5.69 -2.54 11.80
CA THR A 88 5.34 -3.64 10.88
C THR A 88 5.50 -5.02 11.51
N SER A 89 6.45 -5.18 12.43
CA SER A 89 6.71 -6.46 13.12
C SER A 89 5.77 -6.66 14.31
N GLY A 90 5.61 -5.64 15.15
CA GLY A 90 4.74 -5.72 16.33
C GLY A 90 3.26 -5.93 15.95
N GLY A 91 2.81 -5.26 14.88
CA GLY A 91 1.44 -5.45 14.36
C GLY A 91 1.19 -6.88 13.84
N LEU A 92 2.17 -7.46 13.13
CA LEU A 92 2.10 -8.85 12.68
C LEU A 92 2.17 -9.84 13.85
N ALA A 93 2.98 -9.56 14.88
CA ALA A 93 3.11 -10.42 16.04
C ALA A 93 1.77 -10.64 16.79
N ARG A 94 0.86 -9.66 16.79
CA ARG A 94 -0.49 -9.81 17.37
C ARG A 94 -1.37 -10.81 16.63
N LEU A 95 -1.02 -11.16 15.39
CA LEU A 95 -1.76 -12.10 14.57
C LEU A 95 -1.21 -13.53 14.66
N LYS A 96 -0.19 -13.82 15.47
CA LYS A 96 0.43 -15.17 15.56
C LYS A 96 -0.58 -16.30 15.74
N THR A 97 -1.52 -16.17 16.68
CA THR A 97 -2.55 -17.18 16.93
C THR A 97 -3.50 -17.36 15.74
N TRP A 98 -3.74 -16.31 14.95
CA TRP A 98 -4.54 -16.41 13.73
C TRP A 98 -3.73 -17.01 12.58
N VAL A 99 -2.44 -16.68 12.47
CA VAL A 99 -1.54 -17.24 11.46
C VAL A 99 -1.40 -18.76 11.65
N ASP A 100 -1.25 -19.21 12.89
CA ASP A 100 -1.32 -20.62 13.30
C ASP A 100 -0.50 -21.58 12.41
N GLY A 101 0.82 -21.38 12.38
CA GLY A 101 1.71 -22.27 11.63
C GLY A 101 1.81 -22.01 10.12
N ARG A 102 0.98 -21.11 9.57
CA ARG A 102 1.00 -20.75 8.14
C ARG A 102 2.16 -19.80 7.80
N GLY A 103 2.62 -19.86 6.56
CA GLY A 103 3.43 -18.79 5.98
C GLY A 103 2.61 -17.50 5.84
N VAL A 104 3.27 -16.35 5.86
CA VAL A 104 2.59 -15.05 5.80
C VAL A 104 3.07 -14.24 4.61
N LEU A 105 2.18 -14.03 3.64
CA LEU A 105 2.35 -13.03 2.61
C LEU A 105 1.99 -11.65 3.18
N ILE A 106 2.96 -10.75 3.24
CA ILE A 106 2.82 -9.43 3.84
C ILE A 106 2.80 -8.40 2.72
N GLY A 107 1.78 -7.55 2.69
CA GLY A 107 1.69 -6.41 1.78
C GLY A 107 1.58 -5.10 2.54
N ASN A 108 2.21 -4.04 2.03
CA ASN A 108 2.03 -2.70 2.59
C ASN A 108 0.88 -1.95 1.89
N ALA A 109 0.00 -1.31 2.66
CA ALA A 109 -1.06 -0.43 2.13
C ALA A 109 -0.57 1.01 1.93
N ASP A 110 0.66 1.18 1.46
CA ASP A 110 1.32 2.49 1.45
C ASP A 110 2.20 2.76 0.21
N GLY A 111 2.21 1.81 -0.73
CA GLY A 111 2.85 1.93 -2.03
C GLY A 111 1.89 1.58 -3.17
N TYR A 112 2.11 2.21 -4.32
CA TYR A 112 1.44 1.87 -5.57
C TYR A 112 2.31 0.90 -6.36
N LEU A 113 1.77 -0.27 -6.66
CA LEU A 113 2.38 -1.28 -7.51
C LEU A 113 1.53 -1.42 -8.77
N ALA A 114 2.14 -1.60 -9.94
CA ALA A 114 1.45 -1.89 -11.19
C ALA A 114 2.36 -2.63 -12.17
N ASP A 115 1.87 -3.73 -12.71
CA ASP A 115 2.47 -4.46 -13.82
C ASP A 115 1.58 -4.27 -15.05
N PRO A 116 2.03 -3.62 -16.13
CA PRO A 116 1.21 -3.43 -17.32
C PRO A 116 0.96 -4.75 -18.08
N ALA A 117 1.73 -5.80 -17.80
CA ALA A 117 1.61 -7.10 -18.47
C ALA A 117 0.84 -8.14 -17.64
N ARG A 118 0.51 -7.84 -16.38
CA ARG A 118 -0.11 -8.82 -15.45
C ARG A 118 -1.21 -8.19 -14.62
N GLU A 119 -2.32 -8.91 -14.55
CA GLU A 119 -3.40 -8.59 -13.62
C GLU A 119 -2.91 -8.60 -12.15
N PRO A 120 -3.51 -7.79 -11.26
CA PRO A 120 -3.19 -7.81 -9.84
C PRO A 120 -3.23 -9.24 -9.25
N GLY A 121 -2.19 -9.60 -8.51
CA GLY A 121 -1.98 -10.94 -7.96
C GLY A 121 -1.00 -11.75 -8.79
N LYS A 122 -1.17 -11.80 -10.12
CA LYS A 122 -0.18 -12.47 -11.00
C LYS A 122 1.18 -11.75 -10.98
N ASP A 123 1.17 -10.45 -10.71
CA ASP A 123 2.36 -9.60 -10.53
C ASP A 123 3.18 -9.95 -9.27
N ILE A 124 2.59 -10.65 -8.29
CA ILE A 124 3.25 -11.07 -7.06
C ILE A 124 3.26 -12.60 -6.83
N ALA A 125 2.63 -13.38 -7.73
CA ALA A 125 2.51 -14.84 -7.62
C ALA A 125 3.87 -15.55 -7.53
N ILE A 126 4.89 -14.97 -8.16
CA ILE A 126 6.27 -15.47 -8.12
C ILE A 126 6.84 -15.59 -6.69
N LEU A 127 6.31 -14.84 -5.71
CA LEU A 127 6.69 -15.02 -4.32
C LEU A 127 6.30 -16.43 -3.81
N LEU A 128 5.17 -16.98 -4.26
CA LEU A 128 4.65 -18.29 -3.84
C LEU A 128 5.17 -19.45 -4.70
N GLU A 129 5.49 -19.20 -5.97
CA GLU A 129 5.90 -20.23 -6.91
C GLU A 129 7.18 -20.95 -6.46
N GLY A 130 7.09 -22.27 -6.25
CA GLY A 130 8.21 -23.10 -5.80
C GLY A 130 8.77 -22.75 -4.41
N TRP A 131 8.06 -21.95 -3.62
CA TRP A 131 8.52 -21.58 -2.28
C TRP A 131 8.53 -22.77 -1.35
N SER A 132 9.67 -23.09 -0.72
CA SER A 132 9.81 -24.26 0.15
C SER A 132 9.09 -24.15 1.50
N GLY A 133 8.69 -22.93 1.90
CA GLY A 133 8.21 -22.62 3.25
C GLY A 133 9.32 -22.23 4.22
N GLU A 134 10.60 -22.31 3.81
CA GLU A 134 11.74 -22.13 4.72
C GLU A 134 12.46 -20.80 4.56
N THR A 135 12.36 -20.14 3.43
CA THR A 135 13.09 -18.89 3.13
C THR A 135 12.17 -17.67 3.24
N VAL A 136 12.72 -16.51 3.62
CA VAL A 136 12.03 -15.24 3.39
C VAL A 136 12.15 -14.88 1.92
N ARG A 137 11.04 -14.49 1.29
CA ARG A 137 11.08 -13.93 -0.08
C ARG A 137 10.67 -12.48 -0.07
N MET A 138 11.36 -11.65 -0.82
CA MET A 138 11.10 -10.23 -0.88
C MET A 138 10.92 -9.79 -2.33
N LEU A 139 9.80 -9.13 -2.64
CA LEU A 139 9.63 -8.49 -3.93
C LEU A 139 10.51 -7.24 -3.99
N THR A 140 11.28 -7.10 -5.05
CA THR A 140 12.31 -6.06 -5.15
C THR A 140 12.46 -5.45 -6.54
N ARG A 141 12.87 -4.19 -6.55
CA ARG A 141 13.30 -3.48 -7.77
C ARG A 141 14.77 -3.07 -7.65
N PRO A 142 15.48 -2.84 -8.77
CA PRO A 142 16.76 -2.17 -8.74
C PRO A 142 16.68 -0.84 -7.98
N LEU A 143 17.74 -0.50 -7.26
CA LEU A 143 17.91 0.85 -6.73
C LEU A 143 18.06 1.84 -7.89
N PRO A 144 17.53 3.07 -7.77
CA PRO A 144 17.85 4.15 -8.70
C PRO A 144 19.36 4.41 -8.74
N PRO A 145 19.90 4.89 -9.88
CA PRO A 145 21.31 5.28 -9.97
C PRO A 145 21.71 6.25 -8.86
N GLY A 146 22.85 5.99 -8.21
CA GLY A 146 23.39 6.83 -7.13
C GLY A 146 22.77 6.61 -5.74
N GLN A 147 21.76 5.73 -5.60
CA GLN A 147 21.23 5.34 -4.30
C GLN A 147 21.93 4.09 -3.74
N SER A 148 22.11 4.05 -2.43
CA SER A 148 22.65 2.91 -1.68
C SER A 148 21.65 2.46 -0.60
N GLY A 149 21.85 1.24 -0.08
CA GLY A 149 20.99 0.63 0.92
C GLY A 149 20.19 -0.55 0.38
N GLY A 150 19.01 -0.79 0.95
CA GLY A 150 18.18 -1.94 0.60
C GLY A 150 18.80 -3.29 0.96
N PHE A 151 18.51 -4.31 0.16
CA PHE A 151 18.95 -5.70 0.31
C PHE A 151 19.62 -6.14 -0.99
N GLY A 152 20.89 -6.57 -0.93
CA GLY A 152 21.64 -6.97 -2.13
C GLY A 152 21.65 -5.94 -3.27
N GLY A 153 21.66 -4.64 -2.98
CA GLY A 153 21.61 -3.57 -3.99
C GLY A 153 20.22 -3.35 -4.63
N ARG A 154 19.17 -3.92 -4.03
CA ARG A 154 17.78 -3.83 -4.49
C ARG A 154 16.91 -3.21 -3.39
N ARG A 155 15.86 -2.50 -3.78
CA ARG A 155 14.86 -1.93 -2.86
C ARG A 155 13.62 -2.80 -2.78
N PHE A 156 13.02 -2.84 -1.60
CA PHE A 156 11.73 -3.48 -1.35
C PHE A 156 10.62 -2.89 -2.25
N ALA A 157 9.71 -3.75 -2.72
CA ALA A 157 8.60 -3.41 -3.59
C ALA A 157 7.26 -3.87 -3.02
N GLY A 158 6.96 -3.47 -1.77
CA GLY A 158 5.62 -3.56 -1.18
C GLY A 158 5.18 -4.92 -0.66
N PHE A 159 5.75 -6.04 -1.14
CA PHE A 159 5.38 -7.39 -0.71
C PHE A 159 6.57 -8.27 -0.28
N SER A 160 6.38 -9.06 0.77
CA SER A 160 7.31 -10.11 1.21
C SER A 160 6.55 -11.35 1.70
N LEU A 161 7.21 -12.50 1.76
CA LEU A 161 6.66 -13.76 2.22
C LEU A 161 7.57 -14.30 3.33
N LEU A 162 7.00 -14.55 4.50
CA LEU A 162 7.71 -15.04 5.68
C LEU A 162 7.29 -16.47 6.04
N PRO A 163 8.26 -17.36 6.32
CA PRO A 163 8.03 -18.61 7.04
C PRO A 163 7.41 -18.39 8.42
N TRP A 164 6.60 -19.35 8.89
CA TRP A 164 6.02 -19.31 10.23
C TRP A 164 7.07 -19.13 11.33
N ARG A 165 8.24 -19.77 11.21
CA ARG A 165 9.31 -19.68 12.21
C ARG A 165 9.78 -18.25 12.47
N TYR A 166 9.80 -17.38 11.44
CA TYR A 166 10.10 -15.96 11.66
C TYR A 166 8.94 -15.24 12.34
N VAL A 167 7.71 -15.52 11.92
CA VAL A 167 6.50 -14.88 12.44
C VAL A 167 6.28 -15.22 13.92
N ARG A 168 6.50 -16.49 14.30
CA ARG A 168 6.40 -16.99 15.68
C ARG A 168 7.31 -16.22 16.63
N ASP A 169 8.50 -15.85 16.18
CA ASP A 169 9.55 -15.27 17.00
C ASP A 169 9.54 -13.72 16.99
N LEU A 170 8.58 -13.09 16.27
CA LEU A 170 8.44 -11.62 16.26
C LEU A 170 8.06 -11.08 17.65
N PRO A 171 8.60 -9.94 18.09
CA PRO A 171 8.22 -9.34 19.35
C PRO A 171 6.83 -8.69 19.27
N GLU A 172 6.01 -8.84 20.31
CA GLU A 172 4.71 -8.15 20.44
C GLU A 172 4.84 -6.71 20.95
N THR A 173 5.97 -6.08 20.65
CA THR A 173 6.31 -4.70 21.02
C THR A 173 6.58 -3.88 19.75
N LYS A 174 6.77 -2.56 19.90
CA LYS A 174 7.10 -1.68 18.78
C LYS A 174 8.38 -2.14 18.06
N ALA A 175 8.25 -2.63 16.83
CA ALA A 175 9.36 -3.17 16.04
C ALA A 175 9.07 -3.20 14.53
N GLU A 176 10.13 -3.29 13.72
CA GLU A 176 10.03 -3.31 12.24
C GLU A 176 10.54 -4.63 11.65
N LEU A 177 9.86 -5.12 10.61
CA LEU A 177 10.21 -6.37 9.89
C LEU A 177 11.63 -6.33 9.32
N VAL A 178 12.09 -5.15 8.89
CA VAL A 178 13.47 -4.93 8.43
C VAL A 178 14.48 -5.48 9.45
N ARG A 179 14.28 -5.19 10.75
CA ARG A 179 15.24 -5.56 11.81
C ARG A 179 14.97 -6.94 12.40
N THR A 180 13.70 -7.36 12.44
CA THR A 180 13.26 -8.56 13.16
C THR A 180 13.15 -9.81 12.30
N ALA A 181 13.02 -9.66 10.98
CA ALA A 181 12.90 -10.79 10.05
C ALA A 181 13.83 -10.67 8.85
N TRP A 182 13.80 -9.55 8.11
CA TRP A 182 14.50 -9.47 6.82
C TRP A 182 16.02 -9.42 6.94
N ARG A 183 16.58 -8.58 7.83
CA ARG A 183 18.04 -8.56 8.07
C ARG A 183 18.56 -9.84 8.71
N PRO A 184 17.87 -10.46 9.69
CA PRO A 184 18.23 -11.80 10.16
C PRO A 184 18.23 -12.86 9.05
N ALA A 185 17.22 -12.87 8.18
CA ALA A 185 17.16 -13.78 7.04
C ALA A 185 18.30 -13.54 6.04
N GLU A 186 18.62 -12.28 5.74
CA GLU A 186 19.76 -11.93 4.88
C GLU A 186 21.08 -12.43 5.47
N ALA A 187 21.31 -12.20 6.77
CA ALA A 187 22.52 -12.63 7.45
C ALA A 187 22.66 -14.17 7.52
N ALA A 188 21.54 -14.89 7.57
CA ALA A 188 21.51 -16.35 7.55
C ALA A 188 21.62 -16.95 6.13
N GLY A 189 21.60 -16.13 5.07
CA GLY A 189 21.53 -16.61 3.68
C GLY A 189 20.15 -17.17 3.29
N GLU A 190 19.11 -16.82 4.05
CA GLU A 190 17.73 -17.32 3.93
C GLU A 190 16.77 -16.28 3.32
N LEU A 191 17.31 -15.18 2.76
CA LEU A 191 16.54 -14.14 2.06
C LEU A 191 16.70 -14.28 0.54
N GLU A 192 15.61 -14.62 -0.14
CA GLU A 192 15.52 -14.59 -1.60
C GLU A 192 14.97 -13.23 -2.07
N LEU A 193 15.69 -12.57 -2.98
CA LEU A 193 15.27 -11.32 -3.60
C LEU A 193 14.61 -11.62 -4.95
N ILE A 194 13.30 -11.44 -5.01
CA ILE A 194 12.49 -11.69 -6.20
C ILE A 194 12.38 -10.40 -7.01
N GLY A 195 12.76 -10.44 -8.28
CA GLY A 195 12.71 -9.28 -9.15
C GLY A 195 11.29 -8.93 -9.59
N PHE A 196 10.97 -7.63 -9.54
CA PHE A 196 9.74 -7.08 -10.08
C PHE A 196 10.06 -6.02 -11.14
N ASP A 197 9.60 -6.26 -12.36
CA ASP A 197 9.91 -5.42 -13.52
C ASP A 197 8.89 -4.30 -13.76
N GLY A 198 7.73 -4.36 -13.07
CA GLY A 198 6.70 -3.32 -13.15
C GLY A 198 7.04 -2.06 -12.35
N THR A 199 6.05 -1.17 -12.24
CA THR A 199 6.15 0.08 -11.49
C THR A 199 5.86 -0.16 -10.00
N TYR A 200 6.74 0.35 -9.15
CA TYR A 200 6.50 0.51 -7.72
C TYR A 200 6.89 1.91 -7.29
N ILE A 201 5.98 2.60 -6.60
CA ILE A 201 6.15 3.95 -6.06
C ILE A 201 5.72 3.91 -4.58
N ASP A 202 6.65 4.16 -3.65
CA ASP A 202 6.29 4.43 -2.24
C ASP A 202 5.61 5.80 -2.20
N THR A 203 4.33 5.83 -1.86
CA THR A 203 3.53 7.07 -1.83
C THR A 203 3.76 7.87 -0.55
N GLY A 204 4.98 7.86 -0.03
CA GLY A 204 5.34 8.46 1.25
C GLY A 204 5.39 9.99 1.24
N THR A 205 5.53 10.63 0.08
CA THR A 205 5.59 12.09 -0.06
C THR A 205 4.49 12.59 -1.01
N PRO A 206 4.09 13.88 -0.94
CA PRO A 206 3.14 14.44 -1.90
C PRO A 206 3.58 14.28 -3.36
N ALA A 207 4.88 14.42 -3.64
CA ALA A 207 5.44 14.23 -4.98
C ALA A 207 5.28 12.80 -5.48
N ASP A 208 5.65 11.82 -4.67
CA ASP A 208 5.51 10.41 -5.03
C ASP A 208 4.04 10.01 -5.16
N TYR A 209 3.17 10.54 -4.30
CA TYR A 209 1.74 10.30 -4.34
C TYR A 209 1.08 10.88 -5.61
N LEU A 210 1.47 12.10 -6.00
CA LEU A 210 1.04 12.70 -7.27
C LEU A 210 1.53 11.84 -8.44
N ALA A 211 2.82 11.48 -8.47
CA ALA A 211 3.38 10.64 -9.53
C ALA A 211 2.67 9.28 -9.64
N ALA A 212 2.34 8.64 -8.52
CA ALA A 212 1.58 7.40 -8.49
C ALA A 212 0.17 7.57 -9.09
N ASN A 213 -0.52 8.65 -8.76
CA ASN A 213 -1.84 8.94 -9.32
C ASN A 213 -1.79 9.19 -10.83
N LEU A 214 -0.87 10.04 -11.28
CA LEU A 214 -0.69 10.34 -12.70
C LEU A 214 -0.35 9.06 -13.49
N HIS A 215 0.46 8.17 -12.93
CA HIS A 215 0.71 6.87 -13.55
C HIS A 215 -0.53 5.96 -13.54
N ALA A 216 -1.25 5.86 -12.41
CA ALA A 216 -2.36 4.91 -12.25
C ALA A 216 -3.56 5.22 -13.15
N ALA A 217 -3.85 6.50 -13.30
CA ALA A 217 -5.00 6.97 -14.02
C ALA A 217 -4.67 7.68 -15.34
N ALA A 218 -3.41 7.93 -15.68
CA ALA A 218 -3.00 8.56 -16.94
C ALA A 218 -3.81 9.83 -17.28
N GLY A 219 -4.18 10.62 -16.26
CA GLY A 219 -5.03 11.81 -16.44
C GLY A 219 -6.52 11.54 -16.64
N ARG A 220 -7.05 10.38 -16.23
CA ARG A 220 -8.48 10.07 -16.32
C ARG A 220 -9.32 10.93 -15.38
N THR A 221 -10.49 11.34 -15.89
CA THR A 221 -11.57 11.96 -15.14
C THR A 221 -12.67 10.93 -14.88
N ASP A 222 -13.10 10.80 -13.62
CA ASP A 222 -14.21 9.92 -13.27
C ASP A 222 -15.52 10.38 -13.96
N PRO A 223 -16.36 9.47 -14.49
CA PRO A 223 -17.60 9.83 -15.17
C PRO A 223 -18.62 10.60 -14.32
N THR A 224 -18.52 10.51 -12.99
CA THR A 224 -19.41 11.21 -12.06
C THR A 224 -18.90 12.61 -11.66
N ALA A 225 -17.72 13.01 -12.14
CA ALA A 225 -17.18 14.34 -11.89
C ALA A 225 -17.87 15.39 -12.78
N GLU A 226 -18.08 16.57 -12.22
CA GLU A 226 -18.60 17.73 -12.95
C GLU A 226 -17.41 18.63 -13.35
N VAL A 227 -17.14 18.75 -14.65
CA VAL A 227 -16.04 19.58 -15.16
C VAL A 227 -16.59 20.64 -16.11
N THR A 228 -16.44 21.91 -15.72
CA THR A 228 -16.76 23.09 -16.55
C THR A 228 -15.54 23.95 -16.87
N GLY A 229 -14.42 23.73 -16.16
CA GLY A 229 -13.14 24.35 -16.42
C GLY A 229 -12.19 23.50 -17.27
N THR A 230 -10.88 23.66 -17.08
CA THR A 230 -9.84 23.00 -17.89
C THR A 230 -9.10 21.94 -17.08
N VAL A 231 -8.90 20.76 -17.66
CA VAL A 231 -8.19 19.63 -17.05
C VAL A 231 -7.09 19.15 -18.00
N THR A 232 -5.84 19.21 -17.55
CA THR A 232 -4.66 18.76 -18.31
C THR A 232 -3.87 17.76 -17.48
N GLU A 233 -3.62 16.56 -18.00
CA GLU A 233 -2.82 15.51 -17.34
C GLU A 233 -3.16 15.30 -15.85
N SER A 234 -4.44 15.37 -15.47
CA SER A 234 -4.87 15.38 -14.07
C SER A 234 -5.87 14.28 -13.78
N VAL A 235 -5.85 13.77 -12.55
CA VAL A 235 -6.79 12.74 -12.10
C VAL A 235 -7.93 13.39 -11.35
N ILE A 236 -9.15 13.22 -11.83
CA ILE A 236 -10.35 13.78 -11.22
C ILE A 236 -11.20 12.65 -10.62
N GLY A 237 -11.42 12.72 -9.32
CA GLY A 237 -12.12 11.71 -8.54
C GLY A 237 -13.65 11.78 -8.68
N PRO A 238 -14.35 10.70 -8.29
CA PRO A 238 -15.80 10.63 -8.34
C PRO A 238 -16.47 11.77 -7.57
N GLY A 239 -17.50 12.36 -8.18
CA GLY A 239 -18.26 13.48 -7.61
C GLY A 239 -17.46 14.78 -7.39
N ALA A 240 -16.21 14.86 -7.85
CA ALA A 240 -15.44 16.10 -7.79
C ALA A 240 -16.03 17.16 -8.74
N ARG A 241 -15.87 18.44 -8.39
CA ARG A 241 -16.35 19.57 -9.20
C ARG A 241 -15.19 20.47 -9.59
N VAL A 242 -14.93 20.62 -10.88
CA VAL A 242 -13.79 21.41 -11.41
C VAL A 242 -14.31 22.48 -12.35
N ALA A 243 -14.44 23.70 -11.82
CA ALA A 243 -14.77 24.90 -12.58
C ALA A 243 -13.54 25.78 -12.90
N GLY A 244 -12.41 25.56 -12.20
CA GLY A 244 -11.12 26.21 -12.45
C GLY A 244 -10.25 25.46 -13.46
N SER A 245 -8.94 25.76 -13.47
CA SER A 245 -7.94 25.09 -14.30
C SER A 245 -7.04 24.20 -13.45
N VAL A 246 -6.82 22.96 -13.87
CA VAL A 246 -5.90 22.03 -13.21
C VAL A 246 -4.93 21.39 -14.22
N THR A 247 -3.64 21.39 -13.89
CA THR A 247 -2.58 20.78 -14.69
C THR A 247 -1.73 19.86 -13.82
N ARG A 248 -1.56 18.60 -14.20
CA ARG A 248 -0.81 17.61 -13.41
C ARG A 248 -1.25 17.57 -11.94
N CYS A 249 -2.55 17.52 -11.71
CA CYS A 249 -3.15 17.53 -10.39
C CYS A 249 -3.87 16.22 -10.06
N VAL A 250 -4.14 16.02 -8.77
CA VAL A 250 -5.10 15.01 -8.29
C VAL A 250 -6.19 15.72 -7.52
N VAL A 251 -7.43 15.63 -8.01
CA VAL A 251 -8.61 16.13 -7.31
C VAL A 251 -9.34 14.94 -6.72
N TRP A 252 -9.33 14.82 -5.40
CA TRP A 252 -9.94 13.69 -4.68
C TRP A 252 -11.46 13.62 -4.87
N PRO A 253 -12.06 12.44 -4.58
CA PRO A 253 -13.51 12.29 -4.55
C PRO A 253 -14.22 13.43 -3.79
N GLY A 254 -15.25 14.02 -4.41
CA GLY A 254 -16.05 15.09 -3.82
C GLY A 254 -15.34 16.42 -3.58
N ALA A 255 -14.08 16.56 -3.98
CA ALA A 255 -13.35 17.82 -3.83
C ALA A 255 -13.76 18.85 -4.89
N VAL A 256 -13.57 20.13 -4.58
CA VAL A 256 -13.98 21.25 -5.44
C VAL A 256 -12.76 22.09 -5.83
N VAL A 257 -12.70 22.45 -7.12
CA VAL A 257 -11.82 23.49 -7.66
C VAL A 257 -12.72 24.56 -8.26
N ALA A 258 -12.77 25.71 -7.60
CA ALA A 258 -13.70 26.79 -7.92
C ALA A 258 -13.32 27.53 -9.21
N ALA A 259 -14.30 28.23 -9.79
CA ALA A 259 -14.06 29.11 -10.93
C ALA A 259 -12.98 30.15 -10.59
N GLY A 260 -12.02 30.34 -11.50
CA GLY A 260 -10.90 31.26 -11.31
C GLY A 260 -9.69 30.67 -10.57
N GLU A 261 -9.79 29.48 -9.97
CA GLU A 261 -8.61 28.79 -9.41
C GLU A 261 -7.75 28.20 -10.54
N VAL A 262 -6.43 28.26 -10.36
CA VAL A 262 -5.44 27.62 -11.23
C VAL A 262 -4.50 26.79 -10.38
N LEU A 263 -4.52 25.48 -10.55
CA LEU A 263 -3.68 24.53 -9.82
C LEU A 263 -2.72 23.83 -10.78
N VAL A 264 -1.45 23.72 -10.39
CA VAL A 264 -0.40 23.04 -11.16
C VAL A 264 0.41 22.19 -10.20
N ASP A 265 0.66 20.92 -10.52
CA ASP A 265 1.42 20.00 -9.64
C ASP A 265 0.88 19.99 -8.19
N ALA A 266 -0.41 19.73 -8.04
CA ALA A 266 -1.08 19.84 -6.74
C ALA A 266 -2.06 18.71 -6.46
N ILE A 267 -2.33 18.47 -5.17
CA ILE A 267 -3.34 17.54 -4.70
C ILE A 267 -4.43 18.35 -4.01
N ARG A 268 -5.66 18.30 -4.54
CA ARG A 268 -6.85 18.90 -3.95
C ARG A 268 -7.67 17.83 -3.23
N ALA A 269 -7.83 17.97 -1.93
CA ALA A 269 -8.71 17.16 -1.08
C ALA A 269 -9.99 17.93 -0.69
N PRO A 270 -11.04 17.25 -0.18
CA PRO A 270 -12.24 17.91 0.33
C PRO A 270 -11.93 18.94 1.43
N GLY A 271 -12.85 19.90 1.62
CA GLY A 271 -12.66 20.98 2.59
C GLY A 271 -11.68 22.07 2.13
N ASN A 272 -11.52 22.26 0.82
CA ASN A 272 -10.61 23.22 0.19
C ASN A 272 -9.13 23.02 0.57
N LEU A 273 -8.75 21.82 1.00
CA LEU A 273 -7.36 21.52 1.30
C LEU A 273 -6.57 21.30 0.00
N THR A 274 -5.54 22.12 -0.24
CA THR A 274 -4.59 21.92 -1.33
C THR A 274 -3.19 21.66 -0.78
N VAL A 275 -2.54 20.64 -1.30
CA VAL A 275 -1.11 20.39 -1.10
C VAL A 275 -0.39 20.63 -2.41
N GLN A 276 0.50 21.61 -2.42
CA GLN A 276 1.41 21.88 -3.52
C GLN A 276 2.58 20.88 -3.49
N VAL A 277 2.96 20.35 -4.65
CA VAL A 277 4.10 19.44 -4.83
C VAL A 277 5.33 20.20 -5.28
#